data_AF-A0A2J8I7Q4-F1
#
_entry.id   AF-A0A2J8I7Q4-F1
#
_cell.length_a   1.000
_cell.length_b   1.000
_cell.length_c   1.000
_cell.angle_alpha   90.00
_cell.angle_beta   90.00
_cell.angle_gamma   90.00
#
_symmetry.space_group_name_H-M   'P 1'
#
loop_
_entity.id
_entity.type
_entity.pdbx_description
1 polymer ?
#
loop_
_entity_poly.entity_id
_entity_poly.type
_entity_poly.pdbx_seq_one_letter_code
_entity_poly.pdbx_strand_id
1 'polypeptide(L)'
;MWDYSEKVKEHFFNPRNAKLVAEANARGDVGSLSCGDALSLTLKVDPETDIIQDAGFQTFGCGSAIASSSALTEMIIGKSIDEALAITNKDIADFLDGLPPEKMHCSVMGMEALHAAVANYRGETLEDDHEEGELICKCFAIDDLMIKRVVAANNLTTLEEVVNYTKAGGACTSCHEKIEWVLEECLAERAKAPALPKKSSVKPAIKPVEASKDSGVDASVSPEIITLIEKIIEEVRPAVQADGGDISLVDVEDYVVFVSLTGACTGCGLSGLTLANVEHKINRALGESYTVFPVQEDPQMTVKKEGTYNV
;
A
#
# COMPACT_ATOMS: atom_id res chain seq x y z
N MET A 1 11.86 10.62 -3.04
CA MET A 1 12.51 9.46 -3.70
C MET A 1 12.76 8.43 -2.62
N TRP A 2 12.26 7.20 -2.77
CA TRP A 2 12.36 6.20 -1.70
C TRP A 2 13.79 5.67 -1.65
N ASP A 3 14.32 5.49 -0.45
CA ASP A 3 15.68 5.02 -0.28
C ASP A 3 15.69 3.48 -0.38
N TYR A 4 16.10 2.99 -1.54
CA TYR A 4 16.21 1.56 -1.81
C TYR A 4 17.63 1.08 -1.54
N SER A 5 17.74 -0.08 -0.92
CA SER A 5 19.02 -0.77 -0.76
C SER A 5 19.65 -1.07 -2.13
N GLU A 6 20.98 -1.24 -2.15
CA GLU A 6 21.68 -1.67 -3.36
C GLU A 6 21.21 -3.04 -3.85
N LYS A 7 20.79 -3.91 -2.91
CA LYS A 7 20.26 -5.22 -3.25
C LYS A 7 18.90 -5.13 -3.94
N VAL A 8 18.00 -4.25 -3.49
CA VAL A 8 16.74 -3.97 -4.21
C VAL A 8 17.03 -3.47 -5.63
N LYS A 9 17.99 -2.54 -5.79
CA LYS A 9 18.39 -2.04 -7.12
C LYS A 9 18.95 -3.16 -7.99
N GLU A 10 19.78 -4.04 -7.45
CA GLU A 10 20.36 -5.16 -8.19
C GLU A 10 19.27 -6.11 -8.72
N HIS A 11 18.35 -6.55 -7.86
CA HIS A 11 17.26 -7.44 -8.26
C HIS A 11 16.26 -6.75 -9.20
N PHE A 12 16.16 -5.42 -9.15
CA PHE A 12 15.36 -4.66 -10.11
C PHE A 12 16.03 -4.57 -11.49
N PHE A 13 17.31 -4.19 -11.56
CA PHE A 13 18.02 -4.02 -12.83
C PHE A 13 18.42 -5.35 -13.49
N ASN A 14 18.71 -6.37 -12.67
CA ASN A 14 19.13 -7.69 -13.14
C ASN A 14 18.32 -8.79 -12.42
N PRO A 15 17.00 -8.88 -12.64
CA PRO A 15 16.16 -9.85 -11.94
C PRO A 15 16.60 -11.28 -12.25
N ARG A 16 16.72 -12.11 -11.21
CA ARG A 16 16.94 -13.55 -11.34
C ARG A 16 15.63 -14.25 -11.60
N ASN A 17 15.63 -15.28 -12.45
CA ASN A 17 14.47 -16.14 -12.67
C ASN A 17 13.20 -15.43 -13.21
N ALA A 18 13.36 -14.29 -13.89
CA ALA A 18 12.29 -13.64 -14.65
C ALA A 18 11.98 -14.43 -15.94
N LYS A 19 11.32 -15.59 -15.79
CA LYS A 19 10.98 -16.55 -16.85
C LYS A 19 9.74 -17.35 -16.46
N LEU A 20 9.12 -17.96 -17.46
CA LEU A 20 8.21 -19.09 -17.26
C LEU A 20 9.02 -20.37 -17.10
N VAL A 21 8.70 -21.17 -16.09
CA VAL A 21 9.32 -22.48 -15.88
C VAL A 21 8.66 -23.51 -16.81
N ALA A 22 9.48 -24.21 -17.60
CA ALA A 22 8.99 -25.29 -18.44
C ALA A 22 8.59 -26.50 -17.57
N GLU A 23 7.43 -27.11 -17.89
CA GLU A 23 6.87 -28.23 -17.12
C GLU A 23 6.62 -27.88 -15.64
N ALA A 24 6.28 -26.62 -15.36
CA ALA A 24 5.82 -26.22 -14.04
C ALA A 24 4.59 -27.04 -13.62
N ASN A 25 4.64 -27.62 -12.43
CA ASN A 25 3.55 -28.38 -11.82
C ASN A 25 2.91 -27.65 -10.63
N ALA A 26 3.31 -26.40 -10.40
CA ALA A 26 2.76 -25.52 -9.38
C ALA A 26 2.68 -24.09 -9.94
N ARG A 27 1.54 -23.44 -9.78
CA ARG A 27 1.34 -22.06 -10.24
C ARG A 27 0.49 -21.26 -9.25
N GLY A 28 0.96 -20.06 -8.93
CA GLY A 28 0.24 -19.09 -8.09
C GLY A 28 0.15 -17.75 -8.80
N ASP A 29 -1.07 -17.28 -9.03
CA ASP A 29 -1.35 -15.96 -9.60
C ASP A 29 -2.00 -15.08 -8.52
N VAL A 30 -1.46 -13.89 -8.31
CA VAL A 30 -1.98 -12.92 -7.34
C VAL A 30 -1.96 -11.50 -7.91
N GLY A 31 -2.83 -10.65 -7.38
CA GLY A 31 -3.00 -9.28 -7.85
C GLY A 31 -3.78 -9.17 -9.16
N SER A 32 -3.86 -7.96 -9.70
CA SER A 32 -4.63 -7.68 -10.92
C SER A 32 -4.02 -6.51 -11.69
N LEU A 33 -4.20 -6.52 -13.01
CA LEU A 33 -3.78 -5.38 -13.84
C LEU A 33 -4.51 -4.09 -13.46
N SER A 34 -5.74 -4.19 -12.94
CA SER A 34 -6.53 -3.06 -12.46
C SER A 34 -5.97 -2.42 -11.19
N CYS A 35 -5.39 -3.21 -10.27
CA CYS A 35 -4.80 -2.67 -9.04
C CYS A 35 -3.33 -2.20 -9.23
N GLY A 36 -2.79 -2.38 -10.44
CA GLY A 36 -1.46 -1.90 -10.83
C GLY A 36 -0.29 -2.79 -10.41
N ASP A 37 -0.54 -3.89 -9.70
CA ASP A 37 0.44 -4.92 -9.37
C ASP A 37 -0.17 -6.32 -9.60
N ALA A 38 0.54 -7.18 -10.33
CA ALA A 38 0.18 -8.57 -10.58
C ALA A 38 1.43 -9.44 -10.63
N LEU A 39 1.36 -10.65 -10.09
CA LEU A 39 2.46 -11.60 -10.03
C LEU A 39 1.95 -13.00 -10.35
N SER A 40 2.61 -13.64 -11.32
CA SER A 40 2.49 -15.05 -11.64
C SER A 40 3.79 -15.75 -11.24
N LEU A 41 3.70 -16.67 -10.29
CA LEU A 41 4.80 -17.50 -9.83
C LEU A 41 4.60 -18.94 -10.33
N THR A 42 5.63 -19.49 -10.97
CA THR A 42 5.63 -20.87 -11.50
C THR A 42 6.77 -21.66 -10.88
N LEU A 43 6.48 -22.85 -10.35
CA LEU A 43 7.47 -23.72 -9.74
C LEU A 43 7.46 -25.09 -10.43
N LYS A 44 8.64 -25.71 -10.48
CA LYS A 44 8.83 -27.12 -10.80
C LYS A 44 9.27 -27.82 -9.54
N VAL A 45 8.37 -28.63 -8.97
CA VAL A 45 8.60 -29.41 -7.76
C VAL A 45 8.80 -30.86 -8.14
N ASP A 46 9.75 -31.52 -7.49
CA ASP A 46 9.94 -32.96 -7.59
C ASP A 46 8.85 -33.71 -6.79
N PRO A 47 7.99 -34.52 -7.44
CA PRO A 47 6.90 -35.22 -6.74
C PRO A 47 7.34 -36.29 -5.73
N GLU A 48 8.59 -36.74 -5.78
CA GLU A 48 9.10 -37.77 -4.85
C GLU A 48 9.72 -37.16 -3.61
N THR A 49 10.30 -35.97 -3.72
CA THR A 49 11.07 -35.33 -2.64
C THR A 49 10.44 -34.03 -2.12
N ASP A 50 9.41 -33.53 -2.80
CA ASP A 50 8.80 -32.21 -2.56
C ASP A 50 9.79 -31.04 -2.59
N ILE A 51 10.91 -31.20 -3.30
CA ILE A 51 11.93 -30.16 -3.47
C ILE A 51 11.63 -29.32 -4.70
N ILE A 52 11.73 -28.00 -4.55
CA ILE A 52 11.60 -27.03 -5.65
C ILE A 52 12.87 -27.07 -6.50
N GLN A 53 12.79 -27.64 -7.70
CA GLN A 53 13.92 -27.78 -8.63
C GLN A 53 14.17 -26.51 -9.45
N ASP A 54 13.11 -25.81 -9.85
CA ASP A 54 13.18 -24.55 -10.59
C ASP A 54 12.00 -23.66 -10.20
N ALA A 55 12.24 -22.35 -10.20
CA ALA A 55 11.23 -21.34 -9.95
C ALA A 55 11.40 -20.21 -10.95
N GLY A 56 10.29 -19.58 -11.31
CA GLY A 56 10.28 -18.45 -12.23
C GLY A 56 9.03 -17.61 -12.03
N PHE A 57 9.18 -16.32 -12.30
CA PHE A 57 8.11 -15.35 -12.11
C PHE A 57 7.87 -14.50 -13.35
N GLN A 58 6.65 -14.01 -13.46
CA GLN A 58 6.26 -12.90 -14.33
C GLN A 58 5.48 -11.90 -13.50
N THR A 59 5.91 -10.64 -13.49
CA THR A 59 5.22 -9.60 -12.71
C THR A 59 4.99 -8.35 -13.55
N PHE A 60 3.87 -7.71 -13.30
CA PHE A 60 3.56 -6.37 -13.74
C PHE A 60 3.41 -5.53 -12.48
N GLY A 61 4.23 -4.51 -12.29
CA GLY A 61 4.17 -3.72 -11.06
C GLY A 61 5.36 -2.79 -10.92
N CYS A 62 5.48 -2.20 -9.73
CA CYS A 62 6.59 -1.31 -9.40
C CYS A 62 7.93 -2.07 -9.26
N GLY A 63 9.05 -1.34 -9.24
CA GLY A 63 10.38 -1.96 -9.13
C GLY A 63 10.57 -2.84 -7.89
N SER A 64 9.87 -2.54 -6.80
CA SER A 64 9.86 -3.38 -5.59
C SER A 64 9.13 -4.70 -5.77
N ALA A 65 8.09 -4.76 -6.60
CA ALA A 65 7.44 -6.03 -6.93
C ALA A 65 8.38 -6.96 -7.72
N ILE A 66 9.14 -6.40 -8.67
CA ILE A 66 10.17 -7.13 -9.42
C ILE A 66 11.27 -7.63 -8.47
N ALA A 67 11.78 -6.75 -7.61
CA ALA A 67 12.84 -7.11 -6.67
C ALA A 67 12.39 -8.20 -5.67
N SER A 68 11.22 -8.05 -5.06
CA SER A 68 10.65 -9.05 -4.14
C SER A 68 10.41 -10.39 -4.81
N SER A 69 9.87 -10.40 -6.03
CA SER A 69 9.63 -11.64 -6.78
C SER A 69 10.94 -12.35 -7.15
N SER A 70 11.95 -11.58 -7.57
CA SER A 70 13.27 -12.11 -7.86
C SER A 70 13.94 -12.69 -6.62
N ALA A 71 13.93 -11.97 -5.49
CA ALA A 71 14.46 -12.44 -4.22
C ALA A 71 13.78 -13.74 -3.78
N LEU A 72 12.44 -13.77 -3.82
CA LEU A 72 11.65 -14.96 -3.46
C LEU A 72 12.08 -16.19 -4.27
N THR A 73 12.23 -16.06 -5.60
CA THR A 73 12.63 -17.20 -6.43
C THR A 73 14.01 -17.75 -6.07
N GLU A 74 14.97 -16.89 -5.69
CA GLU A 74 16.28 -17.37 -5.20
C GLU A 74 16.17 -18.07 -3.85
N MET A 75 15.29 -17.58 -2.96
CA MET A 75 15.15 -18.12 -1.61
C MET A 75 14.48 -19.49 -1.57
N ILE A 76 13.65 -19.85 -2.57
CA ILE A 76 12.87 -21.09 -2.59
C ILE A 76 13.49 -22.21 -3.41
N ILE A 77 14.34 -21.91 -4.41
CA ILE A 77 14.98 -22.95 -5.22
C ILE A 77 15.89 -23.81 -4.34
N GLY A 78 15.70 -25.13 -4.43
CA GLY A 78 16.44 -26.12 -3.64
C GLY A 78 15.89 -26.40 -2.24
N LYS A 79 14.81 -25.72 -1.83
CA LYS A 79 14.09 -26.01 -0.58
C LYS A 79 12.95 -26.99 -0.79
N SER A 80 12.53 -27.65 0.28
CA SER A 80 11.25 -28.36 0.26
C SER A 80 10.07 -27.38 0.24
N ILE A 81 8.90 -27.84 -0.19
CA ILE A 81 7.67 -27.04 -0.13
C ILE A 81 7.38 -26.52 1.28
N ASP A 82 7.53 -27.36 2.31
CA ASP A 82 7.25 -26.96 3.69
C ASP A 82 8.23 -25.90 4.19
N GLU A 83 9.50 -25.99 3.79
CA GLU A 83 10.50 -24.97 4.09
C GLU A 83 10.25 -23.66 3.33
N ALA A 84 9.74 -23.76 2.10
CA ALA A 84 9.34 -22.60 1.31
C ALA A 84 8.12 -21.90 1.92
N LEU A 85 7.12 -22.64 2.39
CA LEU A 85 5.94 -22.10 3.09
C LEU A 85 6.28 -21.39 4.42
N ALA A 86 7.43 -21.72 5.03
CA ALA A 86 7.88 -21.03 6.23
C ALA A 86 8.44 -19.63 5.95
N ILE A 87 8.69 -19.28 4.68
CA ILE A 87 9.21 -17.96 4.28
C ILE A 87 8.09 -16.93 4.42
N THR A 88 8.35 -15.92 5.23
CA THR A 88 7.43 -14.80 5.44
C THR A 88 7.77 -13.62 4.52
N ASN A 89 6.83 -12.67 4.41
CA ASN A 89 7.08 -11.40 3.73
C ASN A 89 8.24 -10.60 4.37
N LYS A 90 8.48 -10.79 5.68
CA LYS A 90 9.63 -10.19 6.37
C LYS A 90 10.94 -10.82 5.91
N ASP A 91 11.00 -12.14 5.76
CA ASP A 91 12.21 -12.81 5.25
C ASP A 91 12.55 -12.33 3.83
N ILE A 92 11.56 -12.07 2.98
CA ILE A 92 11.76 -11.51 1.63
C ILE A 92 12.29 -10.08 1.71
N ALA A 93 11.72 -9.25 2.58
CA ALA A 93 12.17 -7.87 2.79
C ALA A 93 13.59 -7.83 3.37
N ASP A 94 13.88 -8.68 4.37
CA ASP A 94 15.18 -8.81 5.01
C ASP A 94 16.23 -9.35 4.03
N PHE A 95 15.85 -10.29 3.15
CA PHE A 95 16.72 -10.73 2.06
C PHE A 95 17.11 -9.56 1.16
N LEU A 96 16.24 -8.56 0.98
CA LEU A 96 16.52 -7.36 0.18
C LEU A 96 17.23 -6.24 0.98
N ASP A 97 17.77 -6.53 2.17
CA ASP A 97 18.33 -5.53 3.10
C ASP A 97 17.29 -4.47 3.53
N GLY A 98 16.02 -4.85 3.54
CA GLY A 98 14.88 -4.01 3.88
C GLY A 98 14.14 -3.46 2.66
N LEU A 99 12.86 -3.16 2.88
CA LEU A 99 12.01 -2.41 1.96
C LEU A 99 11.47 -1.17 2.68
N PRO A 100 11.27 -0.05 1.97
CA PRO A 100 10.52 1.08 2.51
C PRO A 100 9.15 0.62 3.02
N PRO A 101 8.65 1.13 4.16
CA PRO A 101 7.37 0.74 4.73
C PRO A 101 6.23 0.76 3.70
N GLU A 102 6.20 1.78 2.85
CA GLU A 102 5.19 2.02 1.83
C GLU A 102 5.24 1.01 0.65
N LYS A 103 6.26 0.14 0.60
CA LYS A 103 6.37 -1.00 -0.34
C LYS A 103 6.22 -2.36 0.31
N MET A 104 5.90 -2.45 1.59
CA MET A 104 5.81 -3.76 2.25
C MET A 104 4.75 -4.67 1.61
N HIS A 105 3.72 -4.13 0.95
CA HIS A 105 2.78 -4.92 0.15
C HIS A 105 3.44 -5.77 -0.94
N CYS A 106 4.59 -5.34 -1.49
CA CYS A 106 5.31 -6.08 -2.53
C CYS A 106 5.90 -7.39 -2.02
N SER A 107 6.33 -7.44 -0.75
CA SER A 107 6.80 -8.69 -0.14
C SER A 107 5.63 -9.58 0.32
N VAL A 108 4.50 -8.98 0.74
CA VAL A 108 3.27 -9.71 1.03
C VAL A 108 2.75 -10.43 -0.22
N MET A 109 2.66 -9.72 -1.34
CA MET A 109 2.23 -10.29 -2.62
C MET A 109 3.11 -11.48 -3.06
N GLY A 110 4.44 -11.39 -2.88
CA GLY A 110 5.34 -12.50 -3.17
C GLY A 110 5.03 -13.75 -2.34
N MET A 111 4.84 -13.57 -1.03
CA MET A 111 4.47 -14.66 -0.12
C MET A 111 3.11 -15.27 -0.47
N GLU A 112 2.11 -14.46 -0.80
CA GLU A 112 0.79 -14.94 -1.22
C GLU A 112 0.85 -15.74 -2.52
N ALA A 113 1.66 -15.30 -3.49
CA ALA A 113 1.90 -16.04 -4.72
C ALA A 113 2.52 -17.41 -4.46
N LEU A 114 3.44 -17.51 -3.49
CA LEU A 114 4.03 -18.77 -3.08
C LEU A 114 2.99 -19.70 -2.44
N HIS A 115 2.16 -19.18 -1.53
CA HIS A 115 1.09 -19.95 -0.92
C HIS A 115 0.10 -20.47 -1.96
N ALA A 116 -0.31 -19.62 -2.91
CA ALA A 116 -1.19 -20.02 -4.01
C ALA A 116 -0.55 -21.10 -4.89
N ALA A 117 0.75 -20.98 -5.21
CA ALA A 117 1.47 -21.97 -5.99
C ALA A 117 1.55 -23.33 -5.27
N VAL A 118 1.81 -23.32 -3.96
CA VAL A 118 1.88 -24.55 -3.16
C VAL A 118 0.50 -25.20 -3.00
N ALA A 119 -0.56 -24.43 -2.76
CA ALA A 119 -1.92 -24.94 -2.71
C ALA A 119 -2.29 -25.63 -4.04
N ASN A 120 -1.98 -24.97 -5.17
CA ASN A 120 -2.15 -25.53 -6.51
C ASN A 120 -1.40 -26.87 -6.69
N TYR A 121 -0.15 -26.96 -6.24
CA TYR A 121 0.63 -28.20 -6.30
C TYR A 121 0.03 -29.34 -5.46
N ARG A 122 -0.44 -29.03 -4.25
CA ARG A 122 -1.07 -30.02 -3.36
C ARG A 122 -2.42 -30.52 -3.87
N GLY A 123 -2.93 -29.94 -4.95
CA GLY A 123 -4.29 -30.20 -5.43
C GLY A 123 -5.34 -29.71 -4.44
N GLU A 124 -4.95 -28.80 -3.53
CA GLU A 124 -5.90 -28.04 -2.74
C GLU A 124 -6.58 -27.09 -3.72
N THR A 125 -7.87 -27.34 -3.97
CA THR A 125 -8.69 -26.32 -4.58
C THR A 125 -8.70 -25.16 -3.60
N LEU A 126 -8.06 -24.05 -4.00
CA LEU A 126 -8.52 -22.73 -3.58
C LEU A 126 -9.95 -22.67 -4.13
N GLU A 127 -10.91 -23.24 -3.41
CA GLU A 127 -12.31 -23.07 -3.75
C GLU A 127 -12.55 -21.56 -3.66
N ASP A 128 -12.87 -20.93 -4.79
CA ASP A 128 -13.59 -19.65 -4.87
C ASP A 128 -15.01 -19.77 -4.27
N ASP A 129 -15.25 -20.72 -3.34
CA ASP A 129 -16.40 -20.77 -2.43
C ASP A 129 -16.18 -19.82 -1.24
N HIS A 130 -15.42 -18.75 -1.47
CA HIS A 130 -15.61 -17.46 -0.86
C HIS A 130 -16.60 -17.41 0.32
N GLU A 131 -16.07 -17.67 1.52
CA GLU A 131 -16.03 -16.54 2.44
C GLU A 131 -15.14 -15.47 1.77
N GLU A 132 -15.64 -14.78 0.72
CA GLU A 132 -15.18 -13.42 0.43
C GLU A 132 -15.51 -12.72 1.72
N GLY A 133 -14.47 -12.39 2.46
CA GLY A 133 -14.60 -11.41 3.50
C GLY A 133 -15.37 -10.19 2.99
N GLU A 134 -15.96 -9.40 3.88
CA GLU A 134 -16.60 -8.18 3.42
C GLU A 134 -15.59 -7.34 2.63
N LEU A 135 -15.90 -7.01 1.38
CA LEU A 135 -15.03 -6.20 0.55
C LEU A 135 -14.81 -4.82 1.20
N ILE A 136 -13.61 -4.61 1.74
CA ILE A 136 -13.23 -3.39 2.46
C ILE A 136 -12.75 -2.33 1.47
N CYS A 137 -11.76 -2.65 0.64
CA CYS A 137 -11.19 -1.72 -0.33
C CYS A 137 -11.61 -2.07 -1.76
N LYS A 138 -12.54 -1.29 -2.31
CA LYS A 138 -13.00 -1.45 -3.70
C LYS A 138 -11.93 -1.12 -4.74
N CYS A 139 -11.01 -0.19 -4.44
CA CYS A 139 -9.98 0.24 -5.39
C CYS A 139 -8.95 -0.85 -5.68
N PHE A 140 -8.62 -1.65 -4.67
CA PHE A 140 -7.58 -2.68 -4.76
C PHE A 140 -8.11 -4.10 -4.58
N ALA A 141 -9.44 -4.24 -4.52
CA ALA A 141 -10.14 -5.51 -4.30
C ALA A 141 -9.64 -6.26 -3.05
N ILE A 142 -9.55 -5.57 -1.91
CA ILE A 142 -9.06 -6.14 -0.65
C ILE A 142 -10.24 -6.39 0.29
N ASP A 143 -10.38 -7.63 0.75
CA ASP A 143 -11.37 -8.07 1.73
C ASP A 143 -10.85 -8.01 3.18
N ASP A 144 -11.75 -8.16 4.16
CA ASP A 144 -11.40 -8.10 5.59
C ASP A 144 -10.55 -9.30 6.03
N LEU A 145 -10.74 -10.47 5.44
CA LEU A 145 -9.95 -11.68 5.76
C LEU A 145 -8.49 -11.51 5.38
N MET A 146 -8.18 -10.86 4.26
CA MET A 146 -6.82 -10.51 3.86
C MET A 146 -6.21 -9.53 4.86
N ILE A 147 -6.95 -8.47 5.25
CA ILE A 147 -6.49 -7.52 6.27
C ILE A 147 -6.21 -8.26 7.58
N LYS A 148 -7.15 -9.11 8.05
CA LYS A 148 -7.00 -9.92 9.28
C LYS A 148 -5.75 -10.80 9.23
N ARG A 149 -5.53 -11.51 8.11
CA ARG A 149 -4.35 -12.36 7.88
C ARG A 149 -3.06 -11.55 7.95
N VAL A 150 -2.99 -10.42 7.25
CA VAL A 150 -1.79 -9.56 7.19
C VAL A 150 -1.50 -8.90 8.54
N VAL A 151 -2.53 -8.42 9.25
CA VAL A 151 -2.43 -7.86 10.61
C VAL A 151 -1.89 -8.90 11.57
N ALA A 152 -2.43 -10.11 11.56
CA ALA A 152 -2.00 -11.20 12.45
C ALA A 152 -0.55 -11.63 12.17
N ALA A 153 -0.18 -11.82 10.89
CA ALA A 153 1.16 -12.25 10.50
C ALA A 153 2.24 -11.21 10.83
N ASN A 154 1.92 -9.93 10.71
CA ASN A 154 2.90 -8.85 10.87
C ASN A 154 2.85 -8.14 12.22
N ASN A 155 1.83 -8.42 13.05
CA ASN A 155 1.52 -7.75 14.32
C ASN A 155 1.23 -6.26 14.14
N LEU A 156 0.49 -5.89 13.10
CA LEU A 156 0.16 -4.50 12.80
C LEU A 156 -0.76 -3.92 13.88
N THR A 157 -0.59 -2.63 14.18
CA THR A 157 -1.32 -1.94 15.25
C THR A 157 -1.89 -0.60 14.84
N THR A 158 -1.52 -0.09 13.67
CA THR A 158 -1.95 1.21 13.16
C THR A 158 -2.58 1.08 11.77
N LEU A 159 -3.47 2.01 11.43
CA LEU A 159 -4.07 2.10 10.10
C LEU A 159 -2.99 2.23 9.01
N GLU A 160 -1.99 3.09 9.23
CA GLU A 160 -0.90 3.33 8.28
C GLU A 160 -0.12 2.05 7.96
N GLU A 161 0.19 1.24 8.97
CA GLU A 161 0.82 -0.06 8.79
C GLU A 161 -0.05 -1.01 7.94
N VAL A 162 -1.37 -1.02 8.17
CA VAL A 162 -2.28 -1.83 7.35
C VAL A 162 -2.28 -1.36 5.91
N VAL A 163 -2.36 -0.04 5.67
CA VAL A 163 -2.29 0.55 4.32
C VAL A 163 -0.98 0.15 3.63
N ASN A 164 0.15 0.24 4.33
CA ASN A 164 1.48 -0.05 3.80
C ASN A 164 1.69 -1.52 3.43
N TYR A 165 1.08 -2.46 4.18
CA TYR A 165 1.22 -3.90 3.94
C TYR A 165 0.14 -4.48 3.02
N THR A 166 -1.04 -3.86 2.95
CA THR A 166 -2.19 -4.40 2.16
C THR A 166 -2.52 -3.56 0.93
N LYS A 167 -1.95 -2.36 0.80
CA LYS A 167 -2.32 -1.31 -0.18
C LYS A 167 -3.74 -0.74 0.02
N ALA A 168 -4.58 -1.39 0.85
CA ALA A 168 -5.95 -0.97 1.11
C ALA A 168 -5.99 0.45 1.69
N GLY A 169 -6.82 1.32 1.12
CA GLY A 169 -6.92 2.71 1.58
C GLY A 169 -5.81 3.64 1.10
N GLY A 170 -4.81 3.17 0.35
CA GLY A 170 -3.73 4.01 -0.19
C GLY A 170 -4.12 4.88 -1.41
N ALA A 171 -5.32 4.67 -1.98
CA ALA A 171 -5.78 5.42 -3.16
C ALA A 171 -6.82 6.51 -2.82
N CYS A 172 -8.06 6.11 -2.52
CA CYS A 172 -9.18 7.04 -2.30
C CYS A 172 -9.51 7.29 -0.83
N THR A 173 -8.83 6.59 0.09
CA THR A 173 -9.02 6.59 1.56
C THR A 173 -10.44 6.29 2.08
N SER A 174 -11.44 6.07 1.22
CA SER A 174 -12.85 5.89 1.60
C SER A 174 -13.15 4.65 2.45
N CYS A 175 -12.19 3.73 2.56
CA CYS A 175 -12.31 2.51 3.35
C CYS A 175 -11.54 2.59 4.68
N HIS A 176 -10.92 3.72 5.04
CA HIS A 176 -10.12 3.86 6.26
C HIS A 176 -10.89 3.48 7.52
N GLU A 177 -12.12 4.01 7.69
CA GLU A 177 -12.99 3.68 8.83
C GLU A 177 -13.26 2.17 8.93
N LYS A 178 -13.52 1.51 7.79
CA LYS A 178 -13.71 0.06 7.75
C LYS A 178 -12.44 -0.71 8.09
N ILE A 179 -11.28 -0.24 7.62
CA ILE A 179 -9.98 -0.84 7.94
C ILE A 179 -9.70 -0.72 9.44
N GLU A 180 -10.02 0.42 10.05
CA GLU A 180 -9.89 0.63 11.49
C GLU A 180 -10.77 -0.33 12.28
N TRP A 181 -12.04 -0.53 11.88
CA TRP A 181 -12.91 -1.51 12.54
C TRP A 181 -12.34 -2.93 12.49
N VAL A 182 -11.85 -3.36 11.32
CA VAL A 182 -11.21 -4.68 11.17
C VAL A 182 -9.95 -4.78 12.04
N LEU A 183 -9.14 -3.73 12.09
CA LEU A 183 -7.95 -3.68 12.94
C LEU A 183 -8.31 -3.75 14.43
N GLU A 184 -9.33 -3.02 14.88
CA GLU A 184 -9.83 -3.07 16.25
C GLU A 184 -10.33 -4.47 16.62
N GLU A 185 -11.05 -5.15 15.72
CA GLU A 185 -11.45 -6.54 15.90
C GLU A 185 -10.23 -7.45 16.11
N CYS A 186 -9.22 -7.37 15.24
CA CYS A 186 -7.99 -8.16 15.37
C CYS A 186 -7.27 -7.91 16.70
N LEU A 187 -7.17 -6.65 17.11
CA LEU A 187 -6.51 -6.27 18.37
C LEU A 187 -7.31 -6.78 19.58
N ALA A 188 -8.64 -6.73 19.53
CA ALA A 188 -9.51 -7.24 20.57
C ALA A 188 -9.46 -8.77 20.68
N GLU A 189 -9.40 -9.49 19.56
CA GLU A 189 -9.21 -10.94 19.53
C GLU A 189 -7.84 -11.33 20.10
N ARG A 190 -6.79 -10.61 19.73
CA ARG A 190 -5.43 -10.82 20.28
C ARG A 190 -5.39 -10.62 21.80
N ALA A 191 -6.16 -9.67 22.32
CA ALA A 191 -6.28 -9.44 23.76
C ALA A 191 -7.06 -10.55 24.50
N LYS A 192 -7.94 -11.27 23.80
CA LYS A 192 -8.76 -12.38 24.35
C LYS A 192 -8.11 -13.76 24.17
N ALA A 193 -7.17 -13.91 23.25
CA ALA A 193 -6.54 -15.19 22.94
C ALA A 193 -5.67 -15.68 24.13
N PRO A 194 -5.88 -16.90 24.65
CA PRO A 194 -4.95 -17.50 25.60
C PRO A 194 -3.59 -17.71 24.93
N ALA A 195 -2.51 -17.40 25.63
CA ALA A 195 -1.16 -17.52 25.13
C ALA A 195 -0.90 -18.93 24.57
N LEU A 196 -0.76 -19.02 23.24
CA LEU A 196 -0.34 -20.25 22.56
C LEU A 196 1.03 -20.69 23.10
N PRO A 197 1.26 -22.01 23.27
CA PRO A 197 2.52 -22.51 23.81
C PRO A 197 3.66 -22.21 22.84
N LYS A 198 4.57 -21.34 23.25
CA LYS A 198 5.82 -21.03 22.54
C LYS A 198 6.65 -22.31 22.39
N LYS A 199 6.77 -22.83 21.17
CA LYS A 199 7.84 -23.80 20.84
C LYS A 199 9.04 -23.07 20.24
N SER A 200 10.11 -23.13 21.03
CA SER A 200 11.53 -23.06 20.72
C SER A 200 12.14 -21.72 20.25
N SER A 201 12.68 -21.05 21.27
CA SER A 201 13.84 -20.16 21.30
C SER A 201 14.80 -20.18 20.09
N VAL A 202 14.90 -19.02 19.43
CA VAL A 202 16.18 -18.43 19.05
C VAL A 202 16.22 -17.03 19.66
N LYS A 203 17.26 -16.74 20.45
CA LYS A 203 17.44 -15.48 21.19
C LYS A 203 17.70 -14.33 20.20
N PRO A 204 16.91 -13.25 20.18
CA PRO A 204 17.28 -12.04 19.47
C PRO A 204 18.20 -11.20 20.38
N ALA A 205 19.42 -10.96 19.91
CA ALA A 205 20.30 -9.95 20.47
C ALA A 205 20.27 -8.74 19.53
N ILE A 206 19.33 -7.83 19.77
CA ILE A 206 19.37 -6.48 19.22
C ILE A 206 19.39 -5.53 20.41
N LYS A 207 20.45 -4.72 20.50
CA LYS A 207 20.56 -3.62 21.46
C LYS A 207 19.71 -2.45 20.97
N PRO A 208 19.02 -1.70 21.85
CA PRO A 208 18.24 -0.54 21.46
C PRO A 208 19.18 0.59 21.02
N VAL A 209 18.88 1.23 19.89
CA VAL A 209 19.42 2.56 19.59
C VAL A 209 18.32 3.55 19.93
N GLU A 210 18.67 4.47 20.82
CA GLU A 210 17.81 5.43 21.47
C GLU A 210 17.34 6.53 20.51
N ALA A 211 16.13 7.00 20.80
CA ALA A 211 15.57 8.23 20.26
C ALA A 211 16.48 9.43 20.60
N SER A 212 16.76 10.27 19.59
CA SER A 212 17.24 11.62 19.81
C SER A 212 16.15 12.61 19.43
N LYS A 213 15.82 13.46 20.40
CA LYS A 213 15.03 14.69 20.28
C LYS A 213 15.95 15.86 19.87
N ASP A 214 15.27 16.95 19.48
CA ASP A 214 15.72 18.30 19.10
C ASP A 214 16.06 18.44 17.61
N SER A 215 15.58 19.43 16.85
CA SER A 215 14.75 20.65 17.06
C SER A 215 14.56 21.26 15.64
N GLY A 216 13.38 21.62 15.12
CA GLY A 216 12.58 22.83 15.39
C GLY A 216 12.96 24.01 14.47
N VAL A 217 12.13 24.38 13.47
CA VAL A 217 11.87 25.78 13.03
C VAL A 217 10.51 25.89 12.32
N ASP A 218 9.69 26.84 12.79
CA ASP A 218 8.51 27.40 12.12
C ASP A 218 8.79 27.93 10.70
N ALA A 219 7.82 27.81 9.78
CA ALA A 219 7.78 28.65 8.59
C ALA A 219 6.33 28.96 8.19
N SER A 220 5.87 30.14 8.61
CA SER A 220 4.71 30.84 8.08
C SER A 220 4.73 30.89 6.54
N VAL A 221 3.63 30.49 5.90
CA VAL A 221 3.43 30.58 4.44
C VAL A 221 3.72 32.00 3.96
N SER A 222 4.71 32.15 3.07
CA SER A 222 5.11 33.45 2.54
C SER A 222 4.07 33.95 1.51
N PRO A 223 3.68 35.24 1.52
CA PRO A 223 2.65 35.78 0.61
C PRO A 223 3.00 35.66 -0.89
N GLU A 224 4.27 35.45 -1.21
CA GLU A 224 4.75 35.19 -2.57
C GLU A 224 4.28 33.83 -3.12
N ILE A 225 4.13 32.81 -2.25
CA ILE A 225 3.68 31.46 -2.61
C ILE A 225 2.20 31.48 -2.97
N ILE A 226 1.38 32.16 -2.17
CA ILE A 226 -0.07 32.30 -2.41
C ILE A 226 -0.32 32.98 -3.75
N THR A 227 0.40 34.07 -4.04
CA THR A 227 0.27 34.79 -5.32
C THR A 227 0.62 33.90 -6.53
N LEU A 228 1.60 33.01 -6.38
CA LEU A 228 1.98 32.08 -7.45
C LEU A 228 0.92 30.98 -7.66
N ILE A 229 0.36 30.46 -6.57
CA ILE A 229 -0.72 29.46 -6.59
C ILE A 229 -1.97 30.04 -7.25
N GLU A 230 -2.37 31.27 -6.90
CA GLU A 230 -3.50 31.96 -7.54
C GLU A 230 -3.31 32.09 -9.06
N LYS A 231 -2.10 32.43 -9.50
CA LYS A 231 -1.78 32.54 -10.92
C LYS A 231 -1.92 31.21 -11.65
N ILE A 232 -1.50 30.11 -11.03
CA ILE A 232 -1.61 28.76 -11.60
C ILE A 232 -3.08 28.32 -11.69
N ILE A 233 -3.88 28.63 -10.67
CA ILE A 233 -5.32 28.37 -10.68
C ILE A 233 -6.00 29.16 -11.79
N GLU A 234 -5.63 30.43 -11.99
CA GLU A 234 -6.18 31.27 -13.05
C GLU A 234 -5.80 30.79 -14.47
N GLU A 235 -4.64 30.14 -14.64
CA GLU A 235 -4.27 29.50 -15.90
C GLU A 235 -5.09 28.24 -16.21
N VAL A 236 -5.60 27.55 -15.18
CA VAL A 236 -6.40 26.32 -15.33
C VAL A 236 -7.89 26.64 -15.45
N ARG A 237 -8.34 27.76 -14.88
CA ARG A 237 -9.74 28.19 -14.84
C ARG A 237 -10.46 28.17 -16.19
N PRO A 238 -9.90 28.64 -17.33
CA PRO A 238 -10.61 28.63 -18.61
C PRO A 238 -10.95 27.24 -19.13
N ALA A 239 -10.12 26.23 -18.82
CA ALA A 239 -10.40 24.85 -19.19
C ALA A 239 -11.53 24.26 -18.33
N VAL A 240 -11.51 24.56 -17.03
CA VAL A 240 -12.57 24.15 -16.09
C VAL A 240 -13.91 24.80 -16.41
N GLN A 241 -13.89 26.07 -16.85
CA GLN A 241 -15.07 26.80 -17.31
C GLN A 241 -15.61 26.29 -18.65
N ALA A 242 -14.74 25.85 -19.55
CA ALA A 242 -15.16 25.19 -20.79
C ALA A 242 -15.95 23.89 -20.52
N ASP A 243 -15.61 23.19 -19.43
CA ASP A 243 -16.28 21.99 -18.95
C ASP A 243 -17.49 22.28 -18.04
N GLY A 244 -17.84 23.55 -17.84
CA GLY A 244 -19.03 24.00 -17.11
C GLY A 244 -18.90 24.10 -15.59
N GLY A 245 -17.67 24.07 -15.05
CA GLY A 245 -17.38 24.33 -13.64
C GLY A 245 -16.56 25.61 -13.42
N ASP A 246 -16.21 25.89 -12.18
CA ASP A 246 -15.25 26.96 -11.85
C ASP A 246 -14.39 26.54 -10.65
N ILE A 247 -13.17 27.08 -10.55
CA ILE A 247 -12.23 26.80 -9.47
C ILE A 247 -11.70 28.11 -8.89
N SER A 248 -11.70 28.24 -7.56
CA SER A 248 -11.12 29.38 -6.85
C SER A 248 -10.28 28.92 -5.68
N LEU A 249 -9.22 29.67 -5.36
CA LEU A 249 -8.44 29.44 -4.15
C LEU A 249 -9.23 29.90 -2.92
N VAL A 250 -9.25 29.09 -1.87
CA VAL A 250 -9.87 29.40 -0.58
C VAL A 250 -8.79 29.76 0.42
N ASP A 251 -7.80 28.89 0.59
CA ASP A 251 -6.70 29.12 1.53
C ASP A 251 -5.47 28.27 1.17
N VAL A 252 -4.33 28.61 1.75
CA VAL A 252 -3.09 27.83 1.67
C VAL A 252 -2.49 27.73 3.06
N GLU A 253 -2.49 26.51 3.61
CA GLU A 253 -1.86 26.23 4.91
C GLU A 253 -0.75 25.20 4.70
N ASP A 254 0.47 25.56 5.09
CA ASP A 254 1.68 24.75 4.94
C ASP A 254 1.91 24.26 3.48
N TYR A 255 1.59 23.00 3.22
CA TYR A 255 1.68 22.33 1.92
C TYR A 255 0.31 21.91 1.37
N VAL A 256 -0.78 22.42 1.94
CA VAL A 256 -2.14 22.11 1.54
C VAL A 256 -2.79 23.34 0.92
N VAL A 257 -3.22 23.19 -0.32
CA VAL A 257 -3.92 24.23 -1.09
C VAL A 257 -5.40 23.90 -1.11
N PHE A 258 -6.19 24.71 -0.43
CA PHE A 258 -7.64 24.55 -0.38
C PHE A 258 -8.29 25.31 -1.54
N VAL A 259 -9.02 24.59 -2.39
CA VAL A 259 -9.72 25.17 -3.55
C VAL A 259 -11.21 24.90 -3.47
N SER A 260 -12.03 25.87 -3.86
CA SER A 260 -13.47 25.68 -4.02
C SER A 260 -13.76 25.34 -5.47
N LEU A 261 -14.52 24.27 -5.68
CA LEU A 261 -15.03 23.87 -6.99
C LEU A 261 -16.52 24.16 -7.04
N THR A 262 -16.97 24.90 -8.06
CA THR A 262 -18.39 25.22 -8.26
C THR A 262 -18.88 24.80 -9.64
N GLY A 263 -20.19 24.81 -9.87
CA GLY A 263 -20.80 24.44 -11.15
C GLY A 263 -20.79 22.93 -11.42
N ALA A 264 -20.54 22.51 -12.66
CA ALA A 264 -20.53 21.09 -13.03
C ALA A 264 -19.43 20.28 -12.32
N CYS A 265 -18.46 20.94 -11.68
CA CYS A 265 -17.40 20.29 -10.92
C CYS A 265 -17.82 19.85 -9.50
N THR A 266 -18.94 20.32 -8.95
CA THR A 266 -19.45 19.83 -7.65
C THR A 266 -20.03 18.43 -7.83
N GLY A 267 -19.26 17.40 -7.48
CA GLY A 267 -19.69 16.00 -7.55
C GLY A 267 -19.45 15.31 -8.89
N CYS A 268 -18.70 15.92 -9.81
CA CYS A 268 -18.27 15.24 -11.03
C CYS A 268 -17.22 14.18 -10.70
N GLY A 269 -17.41 12.93 -11.14
CA GLY A 269 -16.43 11.85 -10.95
C GLY A 269 -15.08 12.07 -11.64
N LEU A 270 -14.97 13.11 -12.48
CA LEU A 270 -13.75 13.55 -13.14
C LEU A 270 -13.10 14.79 -12.49
N SER A 271 -13.69 15.36 -11.42
CA SER A 271 -13.11 16.50 -10.71
C SER A 271 -11.73 16.18 -10.12
N GLY A 272 -11.49 14.92 -9.75
CA GLY A 272 -10.18 14.43 -9.28
C GLY A 272 -9.06 14.59 -10.32
N LEU A 273 -9.35 14.46 -11.62
CA LEU A 273 -8.37 14.69 -12.68
C LEU A 273 -8.01 16.18 -12.81
N THR A 274 -8.98 17.05 -12.57
CA THR A 274 -8.77 18.49 -12.60
C THR A 274 -7.91 18.92 -11.42
N LEU A 275 -8.21 18.42 -10.21
CA LEU A 275 -7.43 18.68 -8.99
C LEU A 275 -6.00 18.14 -9.12
N ALA A 276 -5.82 16.92 -9.64
CA ALA A 276 -4.50 16.35 -9.88
C ALA A 276 -3.67 17.16 -10.90
N ASN A 277 -4.32 17.75 -11.92
CA ASN A 277 -3.65 18.62 -12.89
C ASN A 277 -3.20 19.95 -12.25
N VAL A 278 -4.04 20.54 -11.38
CA VAL A 278 -3.71 21.75 -10.61
C VAL A 278 -2.55 21.44 -9.66
N GLU A 279 -2.63 20.34 -8.92
CA GLU A 279 -1.58 19.88 -8.00
C GLU A 279 -0.24 19.67 -8.72
N HIS A 280 -0.26 18.99 -9.87
CA HIS A 280 0.94 18.78 -10.67
C HIS A 280 1.59 20.10 -11.12
N LYS A 281 0.78 21.09 -11.52
CA LYS A 281 1.29 22.41 -11.93
C LYS A 281 1.88 23.19 -10.76
N ILE A 282 1.24 23.15 -9.59
CA ILE A 282 1.72 23.81 -8.36
C ILE A 282 3.07 23.19 -7.95
N ASN A 283 3.16 21.86 -7.91
CA ASN A 283 4.38 21.16 -7.50
C ASN A 283 5.54 21.40 -8.46
N ARG A 284 5.25 21.50 -9.75
CA ARG A 284 6.25 21.85 -10.75
C ARG A 284 6.74 23.29 -10.65
N ALA A 285 5.87 24.22 -10.25
CA ALA A 285 6.20 25.65 -10.16
C ALA A 285 6.95 26.01 -8.86
N LEU A 286 6.57 25.39 -7.75
CA LEU A 286 7.15 25.64 -6.43
C LEU A 286 8.34 24.72 -6.11
N GLY A 287 8.50 23.60 -6.82
CA GLY A 287 9.60 22.65 -6.58
C GLY A 287 9.45 21.85 -5.28
N GLU A 288 8.30 21.97 -4.62
CA GLU A 288 7.94 21.34 -3.36
C GLU A 288 6.58 20.62 -3.53
N SER A 289 6.29 19.67 -2.65
CA SER A 289 5.10 18.82 -2.77
C SER A 289 3.91 19.44 -2.04
N TYR A 290 3.09 20.19 -2.78
CA TYR A 290 1.78 20.67 -2.35
C TYR A 290 0.68 19.68 -2.73
N THR A 291 -0.32 19.57 -1.86
CA THR A 291 -1.53 18.76 -2.08
C THR A 291 -2.73 19.68 -2.23
N VAL A 292 -3.57 19.45 -3.25
CA VAL A 292 -4.73 20.31 -3.52
C VAL A 292 -6.00 19.62 -3.00
N PHE A 293 -6.66 20.24 -2.02
CA PHE A 293 -7.89 19.72 -1.43
C PHE A 293 -9.11 20.56 -1.82
N PRO A 294 -10.19 19.93 -2.32
CA PRO A 294 -11.43 20.63 -2.59
C PRO A 294 -12.19 20.88 -1.28
N VAL A 295 -12.56 22.13 -1.01
CA VAL A 295 -13.46 22.48 0.09
C VAL A 295 -14.88 22.58 -0.46
N GLN A 296 -15.82 21.88 0.17
CA GLN A 296 -17.25 22.06 -0.08
C GLN A 296 -17.79 23.05 0.94
N GLU A 297 -18.28 24.20 0.50
CA GLU A 297 -19.05 25.08 1.37
C GLU A 297 -20.38 24.39 1.71
N ASP A 298 -20.48 23.89 2.93
CA ASP A 298 -21.75 23.40 3.49
C ASP A 298 -22.58 24.62 3.93
N PRO A 299 -23.74 24.93 3.31
CA PRO A 299 -24.50 26.16 3.61
C PRO A 299 -25.15 26.18 5.01
N GLN A 300 -24.87 25.22 5.89
CA GLN A 300 -25.55 25.07 7.19
C GLN A 300 -24.68 25.07 8.45
N MET A 301 -23.37 25.39 8.39
CA MET A 301 -22.58 25.61 9.60
C MET A 301 -22.42 27.09 9.97
N THR A 302 -23.55 27.77 10.22
CA THR A 302 -23.58 28.94 11.11
C THR A 302 -24.38 28.61 12.37
N VAL A 303 -23.83 27.78 13.25
CA VAL A 303 -24.23 27.79 14.66
C VAL A 303 -22.98 27.67 15.52
N LYS A 304 -22.54 28.81 16.07
CA LYS A 304 -21.65 28.87 17.23
C LYS A 304 -22.22 27.96 18.32
N LYS A 305 -21.52 26.90 18.71
CA LYS A 305 -21.75 26.25 20.01
C LYS A 305 -20.75 26.81 21.01
N GLU A 306 -21.15 27.91 21.63
CA GLU A 306 -20.67 28.26 22.97
C GLU A 306 -21.07 27.14 23.94
N GLY A 307 -20.18 26.85 24.88
CA GLY A 307 -20.22 25.64 25.70
C GLY A 307 -21.31 25.59 26.76
N THR A 308 -21.42 24.43 27.39
CA THR A 308 -21.27 24.25 28.84
C THR A 308 -21.41 22.76 29.15
N TYR A 309 -20.40 22.20 29.82
CA TYR A 309 -20.54 20.96 30.57
C TYR A 309 -21.42 21.26 31.78
N ASN A 310 -22.41 20.42 32.05
CA ASN A 310 -22.99 20.32 33.38
C ASN A 310 -22.88 18.88 33.87
N VAL A 311 -22.48 18.83 35.14
CA VAL A 311 -22.07 17.73 36.01
C VAL A 311 -23.20 16.73 36.24
#